data_AF-A0A3B9W4B6-F1
#
_entry.id   AF-A0A3B9W4B6-F1
#
_cell.length_a   1.000
_cell.length_b   1.000
_cell.length_c   1.000
_cell.angle_alpha   90.00
_cell.angle_beta   90.00
_cell.angle_gamma   90.00
#
_symmetry.space_group_name_H-M   'P 1'
#
loop_
_entity.id
_entity.type
_entity.pdbx_description
1 polymer ?
#
loop_
_entity_poly.entity_id
_entity_poly.type
_entity_poly.pdbx_seq_one_letter_code
_entity_poly.pdbx_strand_id
1 'polypeptide(L)'
;MATHTSTGIAARTNVQKASLIVGAVFLLVGVLGFVPGITSNYDQLGFAGHHSEAMLLGLFQVSALHNIVHLLFGAAGLILAKTATGARSFLLYGGIIYLV
;
A
#
# COMPACT_ATOMS: atom_id res chain seq x y z
N MET A 1 25.88 11.49 -41.38
CA MET A 1 25.30 10.31 -40.71
C MET A 1 24.89 10.73 -39.31
N ALA A 2 23.62 11.09 -39.13
CA ALA A 2 23.10 11.57 -37.84
C ALA A 2 22.73 10.36 -36.98
N THR A 3 23.37 10.23 -35.82
CA THR A 3 23.02 9.24 -34.80
C THR A 3 21.69 9.64 -34.16
N HIS A 4 20.63 8.89 -34.46
CA HIS A 4 19.38 8.98 -33.73
C HIS A 4 19.56 8.37 -32.34
N THR A 5 19.83 9.21 -31.35
CA THR A 5 19.71 8.83 -29.94
C THR A 5 18.23 8.55 -29.68
N SER A 6 17.82 7.29 -29.78
CA SER A 6 16.52 6.86 -29.24
C SER A 6 16.58 7.06 -27.74
N THR A 7 16.05 8.18 -27.27
CA THR A 7 15.66 8.36 -25.87
C THR A 7 14.46 7.46 -25.62
N GLY A 8 14.70 6.15 -25.59
CA GLY A 8 13.70 5.20 -25.15
C GLY A 8 13.39 5.56 -23.71
N ILE A 9 12.19 6.08 -23.46
CA ILE A 9 11.64 6.16 -22.11
C ILE A 9 11.76 4.74 -21.58
N ALA A 10 12.72 4.50 -20.66
CA ALA A 10 12.98 3.16 -20.16
C ALA A 10 11.67 2.61 -19.61
N ALA A 11 11.07 1.65 -20.32
CA ALA A 11 9.77 1.12 -19.96
C ALA A 11 9.91 0.45 -18.58
N ARG A 12 9.02 0.80 -17.65
CA ARG A 12 9.03 0.19 -16.31
C ARG A 12 8.95 -1.33 -16.42
N THR A 13 9.82 -2.01 -15.69
CA THR A 13 9.83 -3.47 -15.64
C THR A 13 8.52 -4.02 -15.05
N ASN A 14 8.20 -5.29 -15.34
CA ASN A 14 7.00 -5.93 -14.79
C ASN A 14 6.99 -5.94 -13.24
N VAL A 15 8.16 -6.09 -12.62
CA VAL A 15 8.32 -6.06 -11.16
C VAL A 15 8.00 -4.67 -10.59
N GLN A 16 8.43 -3.60 -11.26
CA GLN A 16 8.09 -2.23 -10.85
C GLN A 16 6.60 -1.95 -11.00
N LYS A 17 5.97 -2.42 -12.08
CA LYS A 17 4.51 -2.33 -12.26
C LYS A 17 3.76 -3.06 -11.15
N ALA A 18 4.17 -4.28 -10.82
CA ALA A 18 3.57 -5.05 -9.73
C ALA A 18 3.72 -4.34 -8.36
N SER A 19 4.91 -3.84 -8.03
CA SER A 19 5.14 -3.06 -6.79
C SER A 19 4.26 -1.81 -6.74
N LEU A 20 4.06 -1.15 -7.88
CA LEU A 20 3.22 0.05 -7.97
C LEU A 20 1.74 -0.28 -7.76
N ILE A 21 1.24 -1.38 -8.35
CA ILE A 21 -0.13 -1.86 -8.15
C ILE A 21 -0.35 -2.23 -6.67
N VAL A 22 0.54 -3.04 -6.09
CA VAL A 22 0.43 -3.48 -4.70
C VAL A 22 0.47 -2.28 -3.75
N GLY A 23 1.42 -1.36 -3.94
CA GLY A 23 1.50 -0.13 -3.14
C GLY A 23 0.25 0.74 -3.28
N ALA A 24 -0.30 0.87 -4.49
CA ALA A 24 -1.54 1.60 -4.73
C ALA A 24 -2.74 0.96 -4.01
N VAL A 25 -2.86 -0.37 -4.03
CA VAL A 25 -3.92 -1.09 -3.29
C VAL A 25 -3.81 -0.82 -1.78
N PHE A 26 -2.60 -0.90 -1.22
CA PHE A 26 -2.35 -0.57 0.18
C PHE A 26 -2.76 0.87 0.54
N LEU A 27 -2.44 1.84 -0.31
CA LEU A 27 -2.86 3.23 -0.13
C LEU A 27 -4.38 3.36 -0.18
N LEU A 28 -5.03 2.74 -1.17
CA LEU A 28 -6.49 2.79 -1.31
C LEU A 28 -7.17 2.23 -0.06
N VAL A 29 -6.75 1.04 0.41
CA VAL A 29 -7.28 0.43 1.63
C VAL A 29 -7.04 1.32 2.85
N GLY A 30 -5.81 1.83 3.02
CA GLY A 30 -5.46 2.70 4.14
C GLY A 30 -6.26 4.01 4.16
N VAL A 31 -6.50 4.63 3.01
CA VAL A 31 -7.33 5.83 2.89
C VAL A 31 -8.79 5.52 3.17
N LEU A 32 -9.35 4.47 2.56
CA LEU A 32 -10.74 4.07 2.76
C LEU A 32 -11.05 3.72 4.22
N GLY A 33 -10.07 3.18 4.96
CA GLY A 33 -10.19 2.95 6.38
C GLY A 33 -10.49 4.19 7.23
N PHE A 34 -10.16 5.39 6.73
CA PHE A 34 -10.46 6.68 7.37
C PHE A 34 -11.71 7.37 6.81
N VAL A 35 -12.47 6.74 5.91
CA VAL A 35 -13.68 7.32 5.31
C VAL A 35 -14.92 6.93 6.13
N PRO A 36 -15.58 7.87 6.82
CA PRO A 36 -16.82 7.61 7.57
C PRO A 36 -17.93 7.16 6.61
N GLY A 37 -18.58 6.02 6.90
CA GLY A 37 -19.64 5.43 6.05
C GLY A 37 -19.18 4.21 5.23
N ILE A 38 -17.87 4.03 5.02
CA ILE A 38 -17.28 2.76 4.57
C ILE A 38 -16.73 1.98 5.77
N THR A 39 -16.13 2.68 6.73
CA THR A 39 -15.80 2.14 8.06
C THR A 39 -16.99 2.34 8.99
N SER A 40 -17.55 1.26 9.51
CA SER A 40 -18.66 1.29 10.47
C SER A 40 -18.14 1.63 11.88
N ASN A 41 -18.97 2.29 12.69
CA ASN A 41 -18.65 2.72 14.07
C ASN A 41 -17.40 3.62 14.14
N TYR A 42 -17.29 4.57 13.21
CA TYR A 42 -16.18 5.52 13.10
C TYR A 42 -15.99 6.37 14.38
N ASP A 43 -17.07 6.59 15.13
CA ASP A 43 -17.10 7.23 16.44
C ASP A 43 -16.31 6.48 17.53
N GLN A 44 -15.95 5.22 17.27
CA GLN A 44 -15.16 4.36 18.16
C GLN A 44 -13.75 4.06 17.59
N LEU A 45 -13.25 4.87 16.66
CA LEU A 45 -11.89 4.74 16.12
C LEU A 45 -10.84 5.07 17.20
N GLY A 46 -10.37 4.04 17.91
CA GLY A 46 -9.33 4.15 18.93
C GLY A 46 -7.93 4.22 18.30
N PHE A 47 -7.09 5.12 18.82
CA PHE A 47 -5.73 5.37 18.32
C PHE A 47 -4.77 4.17 18.54
N ALA A 48 -5.02 3.32 19.54
CA ALA A 48 -4.22 2.11 19.81
C ALA A 48 -5.04 1.01 20.55
N GLY A 49 -4.92 -0.23 20.07
CA GLY A 49 -5.13 -1.49 20.81
C GLY A 49 -6.53 -1.82 21.35
N HIS A 50 -7.09 -2.98 20.93
CA HIS A 50 -8.19 -3.79 21.49
C HIS A 50 -9.50 -3.14 22.00
N HIS A 51 -9.59 -1.82 22.12
CA HIS A 51 -10.75 -1.06 22.59
C HIS A 51 -11.46 -0.30 21.46
N SER A 52 -10.99 -0.42 20.22
CA SER A 52 -11.68 0.16 19.08
C SER A 52 -12.68 -0.85 18.53
N GLU A 53 -13.98 -0.67 18.76
CA GLU A 53 -15.00 -1.52 18.09
C GLU A 53 -15.28 -1.07 16.65
N ALA A 54 -14.45 -0.21 16.08
CA ALA A 54 -14.55 0.15 14.68
C ALA A 54 -14.23 -1.08 13.82
N MET A 55 -15.12 -1.40 12.89
CA MET A 55 -14.99 -2.55 12.00
C MET A 55 -14.93 -2.09 10.53
N LEU A 56 -13.97 -2.57 9.75
CA LEU A 56 -14.07 -2.49 8.28
C LEU A 56 -14.98 -3.61 7.79
N LEU A 57 -16.02 -3.21 7.04
CA LEU A 57 -17.02 -4.12 6.43
C LEU A 57 -17.73 -5.06 7.44
N GLY A 58 -17.69 -4.75 8.75
CA GLY A 58 -18.28 -5.58 9.80
C GLY A 58 -17.54 -6.90 10.10
N LEU A 59 -16.34 -7.10 9.55
CA LEU A 59 -15.61 -8.39 9.63
C LEU A 59 -14.24 -8.31 10.31
N PHE A 60 -13.58 -7.14 10.28
CA PHE A 60 -12.24 -6.97 10.86
C PHE A 60 -12.23 -5.77 11.81
N GLN A 61 -11.73 -5.95 13.03
CA GLN A 61 -11.51 -4.86 13.99
C GLN A 61 -10.35 -3.99 13.48
N VAL A 62 -10.61 -2.72 13.20
CA VAL A 62 -9.67 -1.83 12.50
C VAL A 62 -9.40 -0.63 13.37
N SER A 63 -8.17 -0.53 13.86
CA SER A 63 -7.68 0.66 14.54
C SER A 63 -7.13 1.66 13.52
N ALA A 64 -7.15 2.95 13.87
CA ALA A 64 -6.43 4.00 13.15
C ALA A 64 -4.97 3.59 12.85
N LEU A 65 -4.33 2.85 13.76
CA LEU A 65 -2.98 2.31 13.58
C LEU A 65 -2.87 1.39 12.35
N HIS A 66 -3.85 0.52 12.11
CA HIS A 66 -3.81 -0.44 11.01
C HIS A 66 -3.91 0.26 9.65
N ASN A 67 -4.75 1.29 9.56
CA ASN A 67 -4.86 2.14 8.38
C ASN A 67 -3.57 2.94 8.16
N ILE A 68 -2.95 3.47 9.22
CA ILE A 68 -1.64 4.12 9.13
C ILE A 68 -0.58 3.14 8.62
N VAL A 69 -0.53 1.90 9.13
CA VAL A 69 0.40 0.88 8.64
C VAL A 69 0.17 0.60 7.15
N HIS A 70 -1.08 0.51 6.69
CA HIS A 70 -1.41 0.37 5.27
C HIS A 70 -0.94 1.56 4.43
N LEU A 71 -1.14 2.79 4.92
CA LEU A 71 -0.65 3.99 4.25
C LEU A 71 0.88 4.01 4.14
N LEU A 72 1.58 3.65 5.22
CA LEU A 72 3.04 3.57 5.24
C LEU A 72 3.56 2.49 4.27
N PHE A 73 2.94 1.31 4.26
CA PHE A 73 3.27 0.24 3.32
C PHE A 73 3.01 0.65 1.87
N GLY A 74 1.87 1.32 1.61
CA GLY A 74 1.51 1.81 0.30
C GLY A 74 2.49 2.86 -0.23
N ALA A 75 2.86 3.83 0.62
CA ALA A 75 3.87 4.84 0.30
C ALA A 75 5.25 4.20 0.04
N ALA A 76 5.67 3.24 0.87
CA ALA A 76 6.91 2.50 0.66
C ALA A 76 6.89 1.73 -0.67
N GLY A 77 5.77 1.09 -1.03
CA GLY A 77 5.59 0.38 -2.29
C GLY A 77 5.71 1.29 -3.52
N LEU A 78 5.15 2.51 -3.46
CA LEU A 78 5.30 3.51 -4.53
C LEU A 78 6.73 4.05 -4.65
N ILE A 79 7.38 4.34 -3.52
CA ILE A 79 8.77 4.84 -3.49
C ILE A 79 9.72 3.77 -4.04
N LEU A 80 9.56 2.52 -3.61
CA LEU A 80 10.43 1.41 -4.01
C LEU A 80 10.16 0.95 -5.45
N ALA A 81 8.97 1.19 -6.00
CA ALA A 81 8.67 0.95 -7.42
C ALA A 81 9.53 1.79 -8.40
N LYS A 82 10.22 2.82 -7.93
CA LYS A 82 11.12 3.66 -8.75
C LYS A 82 12.29 2.88 -9.34
N THR A 83 12.70 1.75 -8.74
CA THR A 83 13.79 0.89 -9.24
C THR A 83 13.38 -0.59 -9.26
N ALA A 84 13.96 -1.39 -10.16
CA ALA A 84 13.65 -2.82 -10.24
C ALA A 84 14.08 -3.58 -8.97
N THR A 85 15.24 -3.23 -8.40
CA THR A 85 15.74 -3.81 -7.14
C THR A 85 14.85 -3.44 -5.97
N GLY A 86 14.45 -2.17 -5.84
CA GLY A 86 13.56 -1.72 -4.77
C GLY A 86 12.19 -2.41 -4.84
N ALA A 87 11.61 -2.47 -6.03
CA ALA A 87 10.34 -3.15 -6.28
C ALA A 87 10.40 -4.64 -5.91
N ARG A 88 11.52 -5.31 -6.23
CA ARG A 88 11.72 -6.72 -5.90
C ARG A 88 11.81 -6.94 -4.39
N SER A 89 12.59 -6.11 -3.69
CA SER A 89 12.71 -6.17 -2.23
C SER A 89 11.37 -5.93 -1.54
N PHE A 90 10.61 -4.91 -1.98
CA PHE A 90 9.28 -4.62 -1.44
C PHE A 90 8.34 -5.83 -1.55
N LEU A 91 8.26 -6.44 -2.73
CA LEU A 91 7.39 -7.60 -2.97
C LEU A 91 7.84 -8.85 -2.20
N LEU A 92 9.15 -9.07 -2.06
CA LEU A 92 9.69 -10.21 -1.30
C LEU A 92 9.44 -10.05 0.20
N TYR A 93 9.90 -8.95 0.80
CA TYR A 93 9.74 -8.75 2.24
C TYR A 93 8.28 -8.55 2.62
N GLY A 94 7.53 -7.77 1.85
CA GLY A 94 6.08 -7.59 2.06
C GLY A 94 5.32 -8.91 1.91
N GLY A 95 5.64 -9.71 0.89
CA GLY A 95 5.03 -11.03 0.69
C GLY A 95 5.32 -12.00 1.84
N ILE A 96 6.55 -12.01 2.36
CA ILE A 96 6.92 -12.83 3.53
C ILE A 96 6.13 -12.41 4.77
N ILE A 97 6.00 -11.10 5.02
CA ILE A 97 5.26 -10.57 6.17
C ILE A 97 3.77 -10.98 6.13
N TYR A 98 3.17 -11.07 4.94
CA TYR A 98 1.77 -11.41 4.75
C TYR A 98 1.47 -12.92 4.60
N LEU A 99 2.48 -13.78 4.65
CA LEU A 99 2.35 -15.23 4.47
C LEU A 99 2.03 -16.00 5.77
N VAL A 100 1.93 -15.30 6.91
CA VAL A 100 1.70 -15.84 8.26
C VAL A 100 0.21 -15.85 8.61
#